data_AF-A0A8X6RQE0-F1
#
_entry.id   AF-A0A8X6RQE0-F1
#
_cell.length_a   1.000
_cell.length_b   1.000
_cell.length_c   1.000
_cell.angle_alpha   90.00
_cell.angle_beta   90.00
_cell.angle_gamma   90.00
#
_symmetry.space_group_name_H-M   'P 1'
#
loop_
_entity.id
_entity.type
_entity.pdbx_description
1 polymer ?
#
loop_
_entity_poly.entity_id
_entity_poly.type
_entity_poly.pdbx_seq_one_letter_code
_entity_poly.pdbx_strand_id
1 'polypeptide(L)'
;MGNNQSVRQHLDAFTRGRIIGKLEEGRSVTRTAIRGFSSGRPQGTTPADDRYIVLQARRNRRQTAGEIARHTTQATGRPISRFTVARRLHGGGLFERRPVRCVPLTPAHRRKRFLW
;
A
#
# COMPACT_ATOMS: atom_id res chain seq x y z
N MET A 1 -15.19 66.81 19.68
CA MET A 1 -13.78 66.63 19.26
C MET A 1 -13.43 65.17 19.44
N GLY A 2 -12.80 64.54 18.44
CA GLY A 2 -12.30 63.17 18.53
C GLY A 2 -11.33 63.00 19.69
N ASN A 3 -11.05 61.79 20.18
CA ASN A 3 -10.20 60.89 19.43
C ASN A 3 -10.37 59.44 19.90
N ASN A 4 -10.53 58.57 18.92
CA ASN A 4 -10.45 57.12 19.04
C ASN A 4 -8.99 56.71 19.30
N GLN A 5 -8.71 56.04 20.41
CA GLN A 5 -7.53 55.19 20.52
C GLN A 5 -7.97 53.79 20.92
N SER A 6 -8.14 52.98 19.88
CA SER A 6 -8.35 51.55 19.92
C SER A 6 -7.14 50.88 20.57
N VAL A 7 -7.26 50.51 21.85
CA VAL A 7 -6.25 49.73 22.56
C VAL A 7 -6.30 48.31 21.99
N ARG A 8 -5.37 48.04 21.07
CA ARG A 8 -5.13 46.74 20.46
C ARG A 8 -4.90 45.70 21.57
N GLN A 9 -5.88 44.84 21.81
CA GLN A 9 -5.73 43.67 22.66
C GLN A 9 -4.69 42.74 22.02
N HIS A 10 -3.49 42.70 22.60
CA HIS A 10 -2.46 41.76 22.21
C HIS A 10 -2.84 40.37 22.74
N LEU A 11 -3.51 39.57 21.90
CA LEU A 11 -3.84 38.18 22.17
C LEU A 11 -2.55 37.34 22.25
N ASP A 12 -2.23 36.85 23.43
CA ASP A 12 -1.10 35.98 23.72
C ASP A 12 -1.37 34.53 23.30
N ALA A 13 -0.30 33.83 22.91
CA ALA A 13 -0.34 32.49 22.34
C ALA A 13 -0.93 31.41 23.27
N PHE A 14 -1.21 31.74 24.53
CA PHE A 14 -1.82 30.88 25.53
C PHE A 14 -3.32 30.62 25.28
N THR A 15 -4.03 31.55 24.63
CA THR A 15 -5.48 31.45 24.43
C THR A 15 -5.86 30.69 23.13
N ARG A 16 -4.89 30.33 22.29
CA ARG A 16 -5.11 29.58 21.04
C ARG A 16 -5.23 28.06 21.22
N GLY A 17 -4.91 27.53 22.41
CA GLY A 17 -4.88 26.09 22.68
C GLY A 17 -6.22 25.45 23.09
N ARG A 18 -7.32 26.21 23.15
CA ARG A 18 -8.56 25.79 23.82
C ARG A 18 -9.73 25.45 22.87
N ILE A 19 -9.43 24.95 21.67
CA ILE A 19 -10.44 24.46 20.71
C ILE A 19 -10.22 22.98 20.33
N ILE A 20 -9.09 22.35 20.73
CA ILE A 20 -8.85 20.90 20.55
C ILE A 20 -9.20 20.11 21.83
N GLY A 21 -9.98 20.70 22.72
CA GLY A 21 -10.55 20.01 23.86
C GLY A 21 -12.03 19.81 23.61
N LYS A 22 -12.45 18.56 23.43
CA LYS A 22 -13.83 18.05 23.30
C LYS A 22 -14.28 17.63 21.89
N LEU A 23 -13.63 16.60 21.33
CA LEU A 23 -14.33 15.62 20.49
C LEU A 23 -13.56 14.27 20.37
N GLU A 24 -13.20 13.65 21.48
CA GLU A 24 -12.76 12.23 21.48
C GLU A 24 -13.42 11.53 22.67
N GLU A 25 -14.75 11.54 22.70
CA GLU A 25 -15.54 10.63 23.53
C GLU A 25 -15.91 9.45 22.64
N GLY A 26 -15.17 8.33 22.76
CA GLY A 26 -15.55 7.07 22.10
C GLY A 26 -14.47 6.21 21.45
N ARG A 27 -13.20 6.19 21.90
CA ARG A 27 -12.23 5.18 21.42
C ARG A 27 -11.51 4.46 22.54
N SER A 28 -12.22 3.57 23.22
CA SER A 28 -11.62 2.41 23.87
C SER A 28 -11.16 1.41 22.79
N VAL A 29 -9.88 1.46 22.40
CA VAL A 29 -9.22 0.33 21.76
C VAL A 29 -7.87 0.09 22.44
N THR A 30 -7.85 -1.00 23.19
CA THR A 30 -6.73 -1.71 23.81
C THR A 30 -5.36 -1.35 23.23
N ARG A 31 -4.52 -0.78 24.10
CA ARG A 31 -3.10 -0.44 23.89
C ARG A 31 -2.30 -1.65 23.41
N THR A 32 -2.14 -1.78 22.09
CA THR A 32 -1.05 -2.53 21.46
C THR A 32 -0.18 -1.52 20.74
N ALA A 33 1.12 -1.51 20.99
CA ALA A 33 2.05 -0.56 20.37
C ALA A 33 2.16 -0.82 18.86
N ILE A 34 1.31 -0.16 18.08
CA ILE A 34 1.38 -0.16 16.62
C ILE A 34 2.39 0.91 16.24
N ARG A 35 3.55 0.51 15.67
CA ARG A 35 4.50 1.43 15.03
C ARG A 35 3.74 2.38 14.12
N GLY A 36 3.92 3.68 14.32
CA GLY A 36 3.08 4.75 13.79
C GLY A 36 2.68 4.57 12.33
N PHE A 37 1.39 4.73 12.07
CA PHE A 37 0.82 4.86 10.74
C PHE A 37 1.45 6.11 10.11
N SER A 38 2.38 5.94 9.17
CA SER A 38 2.87 7.06 8.37
C SER A 38 1.65 7.74 7.74
N SER A 39 1.44 9.03 7.97
CA SER A 39 0.31 9.83 7.50
C SER A 39 0.37 10.11 5.98
N GLY A 40 0.82 9.13 5.20
CA GLY A 40 0.90 9.18 3.76
C GLY A 40 -0.47 8.96 3.11
N ARG A 41 -0.52 9.16 1.79
CA ARG A 41 -1.72 8.93 0.98
C ARG A 41 -2.26 7.52 1.24
N PRO A 42 -3.56 7.36 1.58
CA PRO A 42 -4.14 6.05 1.80
C PRO A 42 -3.92 5.19 0.55
N GLN A 43 -3.41 3.98 0.78
CA GLN A 43 -3.13 3.06 -0.30
C GLN A 43 -4.45 2.57 -0.90
N GLY A 44 -4.52 2.50 -2.23
CA GLY A 44 -5.72 2.04 -2.95
C GLY A 44 -6.02 0.55 -2.78
N THR A 45 -5.19 -0.21 -2.08
CA THR A 45 -5.42 -1.62 -1.73
C THR A 45 -5.41 -1.78 -0.22
N THR A 46 -6.28 -2.66 0.28
CA THR A 46 -6.35 -3.00 1.70
C THR A 46 -5.35 -4.11 2.03
N PRO A 47 -4.98 -4.29 3.32
CA PRO A 47 -4.16 -5.43 3.72
C PRO A 47 -4.80 -6.80 3.40
N ALA A 48 -6.12 -6.87 3.25
CA ALA A 48 -6.80 -8.09 2.80
C ALA A 48 -6.57 -8.34 1.30
N ASP A 49 -6.68 -7.31 0.46
CA ASP A 49 -6.37 -7.40 -0.97
C ASP A 49 -4.92 -7.81 -1.20
N ASP A 50 -3.98 -7.20 -0.46
CA ASP A 50 -2.55 -7.50 -0.56
C ASP A 50 -2.25 -8.98 -0.21
N ARG A 51 -2.91 -9.53 0.82
CA ARG A 51 -2.82 -10.95 1.17
C ARG A 51 -3.39 -11.85 0.06
N TYR A 52 -4.53 -11.47 -0.51
CA TYR A 52 -5.14 -12.23 -1.61
C TYR A 52 -4.24 -12.25 -2.86
N ILE A 53 -3.65 -11.11 -3.23
CA ILE A 53 -2.71 -10.98 -4.35
C ILE A 53 -1.52 -11.94 -4.17
N VAL A 54 -0.89 -11.93 -2.98
CA VAL A 54 0.24 -12.80 -2.66
C VAL A 54 -0.17 -14.27 -2.68
N LEU A 55 -1.36 -14.60 -2.16
CA LEU A 55 -1.88 -15.97 -2.14
C LEU A 55 -2.13 -16.50 -3.56
N GLN A 56 -2.72 -15.70 -4.45
CA GLN A 56 -2.99 -16.10 -5.83
C GLN A 56 -1.69 -16.39 -6.59
N ALA A 57 -0.69 -15.50 -6.46
CA ALA A 57 0.61 -15.71 -7.09
C ALA A 57 1.33 -16.97 -6.59
N ARG A 58 1.19 -17.31 -5.30
CA ARG A 58 1.75 -18.55 -4.73
C ARG A 58 1.01 -19.80 -5.20
N ARG A 59 -0.32 -19.74 -5.27
CA ARG A 59 -1.18 -20.86 -5.71
C ARG A 59 -0.92 -21.19 -7.17
N ASN A 60 -0.85 -20.18 -8.03
CA ASN A 60 -0.67 -20.34 -9.47
C ASN A 60 0.55 -19.55 -9.95
N ARG A 61 1.74 -20.15 -9.87
CA ARG A 61 3.02 -19.49 -10.21
C ARG A 61 3.10 -18.95 -11.65
N ARG A 62 2.25 -19.42 -12.56
CA ARG A 62 2.20 -18.97 -13.97
C ARG A 62 1.25 -17.80 -14.21
N GLN A 63 0.42 -17.43 -13.22
CA GLN A 63 -0.52 -16.32 -13.39
C GLN A 63 0.24 -15.00 -13.51
N THR A 64 -0.19 -14.17 -14.46
CA THR A 64 0.40 -12.85 -14.66
C THR A 64 -0.19 -11.82 -13.69
N ALA A 65 0.55 -10.74 -13.42
CA ALA A 65 0.04 -9.63 -12.60
C ALA A 65 -1.25 -9.01 -13.18
N GLY A 66 -1.48 -9.10 -14.49
CA GLY A 66 -2.71 -8.64 -15.14
C GLY A 66 -3.90 -9.54 -14.85
N GLU A 67 -3.71 -10.86 -14.86
CA GLU A 67 -4.75 -11.82 -14.48
C GLU A 67 -5.14 -11.67 -13.02
N ILE A 68 -4.14 -11.59 -12.13
CA ILE A 68 -4.36 -11.37 -10.69
C ILE A 68 -5.13 -10.06 -10.47
N ALA A 69 -4.78 -9.00 -11.21
CA ALA A 69 -5.50 -7.72 -11.14
C ALA A 69 -6.98 -7.86 -11.53
N ARG A 70 -7.29 -8.62 -12.59
CA ARG A 70 -8.68 -8.90 -13.01
C ARG A 70 -9.45 -9.65 -11.94
N HIS A 71 -8.88 -10.72 -11.39
CA HIS A 71 -9.52 -11.50 -10.34
C HIS A 71 -9.75 -10.68 -9.06
N THR A 72 -8.77 -9.86 -8.67
CA THR A 72 -8.90 -9.02 -7.47
C THR A 72 -9.93 -7.90 -7.70
N THR A 73 -9.96 -7.31 -8.89
CA THR A 73 -10.96 -6.29 -9.25
C THR A 73 -12.38 -6.87 -9.23
N GLN A 74 -12.56 -8.09 -9.74
CA GLN A 74 -13.85 -8.80 -9.69
C GLN A 74 -14.29 -9.13 -8.26
N ALA A 75 -13.36 -9.52 -7.39
CA ALA A 75 -13.67 -9.87 -6.00
C ALA A 75 -13.97 -8.64 -5.11
N THR A 76 -13.18 -7.58 -5.25
CA THR A 76 -13.28 -6.39 -4.40
C THR A 76 -14.25 -5.34 -4.98
N GLY A 77 -14.62 -5.45 -6.26
CA GLY A 77 -15.47 -4.47 -6.96
C GLY A 77 -14.79 -3.12 -7.20
N ARG A 78 -13.46 -3.04 -7.00
CA ARG A 78 -12.65 -1.83 -7.15
C ARG A 78 -11.60 -2.05 -8.23
N PRO A 79 -11.38 -1.09 -9.14
CA PRO A 79 -10.39 -1.26 -10.20
C PRO A 79 -8.97 -1.23 -9.61
N ILE A 80 -8.28 -2.37 -9.70
CA ILE A 80 -6.87 -2.49 -9.31
C ILE A 80 -6.03 -2.68 -10.56
N SER A 81 -5.03 -1.80 -10.76
CA SER A 81 -4.15 -1.88 -11.92
C SER A 81 -3.08 -2.98 -11.77
N ARG A 82 -2.62 -3.52 -12.91
CA ARG A 82 -1.51 -4.51 -12.92
C ARG A 82 -0.25 -4.00 -12.22
N PHE A 83 0.02 -2.69 -12.30
CA PHE A 83 1.21 -2.08 -11.71
C PHE A 83 1.11 -1.98 -10.19
N THR A 84 -0.10 -1.84 -9.65
CA THR A 84 -0.33 -1.94 -8.20
C THR A 84 -0.08 -3.36 -7.74
N VAL A 85 -0.64 -4.36 -8.42
CA VAL A 85 -0.39 -5.79 -8.14
C VAL A 85 1.10 -6.12 -8.19
N ALA A 86 1.82 -5.69 -9.23
CA ALA A 86 3.26 -5.90 -9.34
C ALA A 86 4.03 -5.33 -8.15
N ARG A 87 3.72 -4.09 -7.72
CA ARG A 87 4.34 -3.49 -6.52
C ARG A 87 4.07 -4.30 -5.26
N ARG A 88 2.87 -4.85 -5.08
CA ARG A 88 2.53 -5.71 -3.94
C ARG A 88 3.27 -7.04 -3.97
N LEU A 89 3.37 -7.65 -5.14
CA LEU A 89 4.13 -8.88 -5.33
C LEU A 89 5.63 -8.64 -5.03
N HIS A 90 6.19 -7.53 -5.53
CA HIS A 90 7.57 -7.15 -5.23
C HIS A 90 7.79 -6.90 -3.73
N GLY A 91 6.87 -6.21 -3.06
CA GLY A 91 6.90 -6.01 -1.60
C GLY A 91 6.83 -7.32 -0.82
N GLY A 92 6.18 -8.35 -1.38
CA GLY A 92 6.16 -9.72 -0.85
C GLY A 92 7.30 -10.63 -1.33
N GLY A 93 8.28 -10.10 -2.07
CA GLY A 93 9.41 -10.87 -2.61
C GLY A 93 9.07 -11.81 -3.77
N LEU A 94 7.86 -11.69 -4.34
CA LEU A 94 7.38 -12.49 -5.45
C LEU A 94 7.66 -11.78 -6.77
N PHE A 95 8.87 -11.93 -7.29
CA PHE A 95 9.23 -11.44 -8.62
C PHE A 95 10.30 -12.33 -9.22
N GLU A 96 10.29 -12.43 -10.54
CA GLU A 96 11.29 -13.17 -11.27
C GLU A 96 12.43 -12.24 -11.69
N ARG A 97 13.67 -12.72 -11.53
CA ARG A 97 14.85 -12.05 -12.09
C ARG A 97 15.24 -12.76 -13.37
N ARG A 98 15.45 -11.99 -14.45
CA ARG A 98 16.06 -12.50 -15.67
C ARG A 98 17.58 -12.36 -15.57
N PRO A 99 18.37 -13.42 -15.78
CA PRO A 99 19.82 -13.29 -15.86
C PRO A 99 20.20 -12.44 -17.08
N VAL A 100 21.20 -11.57 -16.93
CA VAL A 100 21.65 -10.66 -17.99
C VAL A 100 22.25 -11.44 -19.17
N ARG A 101 22.92 -12.55 -18.88
CA ARG A 101 23.46 -13.48 -19.88
C ARG A 101 22.87 -14.86 -19.65
N CYS A 102 22.29 -15.44 -20.69
CA CYS A 102 21.90 -16.85 -20.72
C CYS A 102 22.95 -17.61 -21.53
N VAL A 103 23.53 -18.69 -20.99
CA VAL A 103 24.36 -19.59 -21.79
C VAL A 103 23.44 -20.27 -22.82
N PRO A 104 23.69 -20.13 -24.14
CA PRO A 104 22.82 -20.71 -25.14
C PRO A 104 22.86 -22.24 -25.05
N LEU A 105 21.72 -22.85 -24.74
CA LEU A 105 21.56 -24.30 -24.77
C LEU A 105 21.49 -24.78 -26.22
N THR A 106 22.35 -25.73 -26.57
CA THR A 106 22.26 -26.45 -27.85
C THR A 106 20.91 -27.19 -27.94
N PRO A 107 20.36 -27.41 -29.16
CA PRO A 107 19.10 -28.12 -29.32
C PRO A 107 19.11 -29.53 -28.69
N ALA A 108 20.25 -30.22 -28.70
CA ALA A 108 20.42 -31.52 -28.03
C ALA A 108 20.25 -31.42 -26.51
N HIS A 109 20.87 -30.42 -25.87
CA HIS A 109 20.72 -30.19 -24.43
C HIS A 109 19.29 -29.78 -24.06
N ARG A 110 18.63 -28.99 -24.91
CA ARG A 110 17.25 -28.56 -24.70
C ARG A 110 16.28 -29.76 -24.72
N ARG A 111 16.45 -30.69 -25.67
CA ARG A 111 15.66 -31.93 -25.76
C ARG A 111 15.84 -32.84 -24.55
N LYS A 112 17.09 -33.09 -24.11
CA LYS A 112 17.35 -33.93 -22.91
C LYS A 112 16.66 -33.40 -21.66
N ARG A 113 16.64 -32.07 -21.46
CA ARG A 113 15.98 -31.44 -20.29
C ARG A 113 14.46 -31.66 -20.24
N PHE A 114 13.80 -31.85 -21.39
CA PHE A 114 12.36 -32.11 -21.44
C PHE A 114 11.99 -33.58 -21.23
N LEU A 115 12.96 -34.49 -21.28
CA LEU A 115 12.76 -35.94 -21.11
C LEU A 115 12.99 -36.40 -19.65
N TRP A 116 13.31 -35.48 -18.74
CA TRP A 116 13.39 -35.71 -17.30
C TRP A 116 12.10 -35.29 -16.62
#